data_AF-A0A9Q0HHY1-F1
#
_entry.id   AF-A0A9Q0HHY1-F1
#
_cell.length_a   1.000
_cell.length_b   1.000
_cell.length_c   1.000
_cell.angle_alpha   90.00
_cell.angle_beta   90.00
_cell.angle_gamma   90.00
#
_symmetry.space_group_name_H-M   'P 1'
#
loop_
_entity.id
_entity.type
_entity.pdbx_description
1 polymer ?
#
loop_
_entity_poly.entity_id
_entity_poly.type
_entity_poly.pdbx_seq_one_letter_code
_entity_poly.pdbx_strand_id
1 'polypeptide(L)'
;MGLRVMTLLALLASLLILSNANGVCGRRSLSMEEDLEFTRQLKHLNKPAVKSIKMSSLIPKETPKEISPSRVEHLDLRLQGGGCPSGTVPIRRTTKEDLIRWKSFSNSSGNIHQFLNEGTGKTHVNPKLYGDNKTHIFGHWTADGFLKTGCFNYLCNGFVQVSKSLALGQILTVHPITHGHMPVMPMFLYQNIYSKNWFVAIGDGKMYEAIGYWPPELFDSIKDFAPVVGWRGEVYAPQGEFGSKMGTGQFPQHDSASSQWQSVASFSVVRVYNETYIGVGPYDPSLKNIADETIYYDVIDFPYIDDEWRHTFFYGGPGEDIFGPPLESNKD
;
A
#
# COMPACT_ATOMS: atom_id res chain seq x y z
N MET A 1 22.79 29.80 -53.46
CA MET A 1 22.39 28.68 -52.58
C MET A 1 22.12 29.09 -51.12
N GLY A 2 22.71 30.18 -50.58
CA GLY A 2 22.62 30.49 -49.13
C GLY A 2 21.26 30.90 -48.56
N LEU A 3 20.42 31.65 -49.29
CA LEU A 3 19.18 32.19 -48.73
C LEU A 3 18.08 31.12 -48.54
N ARG A 4 18.00 30.13 -49.45
CA ARG A 4 17.01 29.03 -49.38
C ARG A 4 17.30 28.05 -48.25
N VAL A 5 18.57 27.83 -47.92
CA VAL A 5 18.98 26.93 -46.82
C VAL A 5 18.70 27.58 -45.47
N MET A 6 18.94 28.89 -45.33
CA MET A 6 18.63 29.65 -44.12
C MET A 6 17.13 29.67 -43.81
N THR A 7 16.26 29.85 -44.81
CA THR A 7 14.80 29.79 -44.62
C THR A 7 14.31 28.40 -44.21
N LEU A 8 14.93 27.34 -44.73
CA LEU A 8 14.57 25.96 -44.39
C LEU A 8 14.97 25.60 -42.96
N LEU A 9 16.15 26.04 -42.52
CA LEU A 9 16.63 25.86 -41.15
C LEU A 9 15.79 26.66 -40.15
N ALA A 10 15.38 27.88 -40.49
CA ALA A 10 14.49 28.69 -39.64
C ALA A 10 13.10 28.06 -39.49
N LEU A 11 12.54 27.51 -40.58
CA LEU A 11 11.26 26.79 -40.53
C LEU A 11 11.36 25.51 -39.70
N LEU A 12 12.42 24.71 -39.87
CA LEU A 12 12.67 23.51 -39.06
C LEU A 12 12.86 23.84 -37.57
N ALA A 13 13.59 24.91 -37.25
CA ALA A 13 13.74 25.38 -35.88
C ALA A 13 12.41 25.85 -35.28
N SER A 14 11.57 26.54 -36.06
CA SER A 14 10.23 26.96 -35.60
C SER A 14 9.27 25.78 -35.38
N LEU A 15 9.35 24.74 -36.21
CA LEU A 15 8.60 23.49 -36.04
C LEU A 15 9.07 22.69 -34.82
N LEU A 16 10.38 22.67 -34.54
CA LEU A 16 10.96 22.04 -33.35
C LEU A 16 10.59 22.78 -32.05
N ILE A 17 10.49 24.12 -32.10
CA ILE A 17 10.01 24.92 -30.97
C ILE A 17 8.51 24.67 -30.72
N LEU A 18 7.71 24.50 -31.78
CA LEU A 18 6.29 24.16 -31.66
C LEU A 18 6.05 22.70 -31.23
N SER A 19 6.92 21.75 -31.58
CA SER A 19 6.83 20.37 -31.09
C SER A 19 7.28 20.23 -29.63
N ASN A 20 8.17 21.11 -29.15
CA ASN A 20 8.67 21.11 -27.77
C ASN A 20 7.86 22.00 -26.81
N ALA A 21 6.86 22.74 -27.30
CA ALA A 21 5.99 23.60 -26.49
C ALA A 21 4.75 22.86 -25.91
N ASN A 22 4.56 21.58 -26.23
CA ASN A 22 3.45 20.80 -25.70
C ASN A 22 3.88 19.94 -24.51
N GLY A 23 4.40 20.60 -23.47
CA GLY A 23 4.14 20.17 -22.10
C GLY A 23 2.67 20.41 -21.79
N VAL A 24 1.77 19.61 -22.38
CA VAL A 24 0.34 19.64 -22.06
C VAL A 24 0.20 19.06 -20.66
N CYS A 25 0.27 19.92 -19.64
CA CYS A 25 -0.35 19.62 -18.36
C CYS A 25 -1.87 19.68 -18.57
N GLY A 26 -2.41 18.61 -19.15
CA GLY A 26 -3.83 18.47 -19.44
C GLY A 26 -4.61 18.32 -18.14
N ARG A 27 -4.89 19.43 -17.46
CA ARG A 27 -5.91 19.44 -16.41
C ARG A 27 -7.25 19.26 -17.11
N ARG A 28 -7.77 18.03 -17.12
CA ARG A 28 -9.10 17.70 -17.64
C ARG A 28 -10.12 18.67 -17.02
N SER A 29 -10.79 19.47 -17.84
CA SER A 29 -11.93 20.27 -17.40
C SER A 29 -13.11 19.33 -17.16
N LEU A 30 -13.58 19.25 -15.92
CA LEU A 30 -14.76 18.46 -15.58
C LEU A 30 -16.02 19.09 -16.19
N SER A 31 -16.96 18.25 -16.61
CA SER A 31 -18.30 18.74 -16.95
C SER A 31 -19.03 19.19 -15.67
N MET A 32 -20.04 20.05 -15.81
CA MET A 32 -20.85 20.52 -14.67
C MET A 32 -21.55 19.37 -13.92
N GLU A 33 -21.89 18.29 -14.63
CA GLU A 33 -22.50 17.10 -14.05
C GLU A 33 -21.50 16.24 -13.28
N GLU A 34 -20.29 16.05 -13.82
CA GLU A 34 -19.20 15.38 -13.09
C GLU A 34 -18.82 16.16 -11.83
N ASP A 35 -18.80 17.49 -11.93
CA ASP A 35 -18.51 18.40 -10.81
C ASP A 35 -19.53 18.25 -9.67
N LEU A 36 -20.81 18.20 -10.03
CA LEU A 36 -21.92 18.04 -9.10
C LEU A 36 -21.88 16.65 -8.44
N GLU A 37 -21.55 15.61 -9.20
CA GLU A 37 -21.41 14.24 -8.68
C GLU A 37 -20.28 14.14 -7.65
N PHE A 38 -19.08 14.66 -7.97
CA PHE A 38 -17.98 14.70 -7.00
C PHE A 38 -18.36 15.51 -5.75
N THR A 39 -19.08 16.62 -5.91
CA THR A 39 -19.55 17.43 -4.78
C THR A 39 -20.50 16.66 -3.87
N ARG A 40 -21.42 15.86 -4.43
CA ARG A 40 -22.30 14.97 -3.66
C ARG A 40 -21.51 13.91 -2.89
N GLN A 41 -20.55 13.26 -3.55
CA GLN A 41 -19.69 12.25 -2.92
C GLN A 41 -18.87 12.85 -1.77
N LEU A 42 -18.25 14.02 -1.98
CA LEU A 42 -17.50 14.72 -0.93
C LEU A 42 -18.35 15.05 0.28
N LYS A 43 -19.62 15.44 0.09
CA LYS A 43 -20.53 15.70 1.21
C LYS A 43 -20.82 14.44 2.02
N HIS A 44 -20.82 13.27 1.36
CA HIS A 44 -21.03 12.00 2.03
C HIS A 44 -19.78 11.49 2.76
N LEU A 45 -18.59 11.72 2.19
CA LEU A 45 -17.30 11.29 2.75
C LEU A 45 -16.83 12.22 3.87
N ASN A 46 -16.87 13.53 3.63
CA ASN A 46 -16.45 14.54 4.59
C ASN A 46 -17.63 15.00 5.44
N LYS A 47 -18.26 14.06 6.15
CA LYS A 47 -19.31 14.41 7.11
C LYS A 47 -18.76 15.45 8.10
N PRO A 48 -19.55 16.48 8.44
CA PRO A 48 -19.11 17.45 9.44
C PRO A 48 -18.80 16.71 10.74
N ALA A 49 -17.78 17.19 11.45
CA ALA A 49 -17.43 16.61 12.74
C ALA A 49 -18.66 16.64 13.67
N VAL A 50 -19.13 15.47 14.08
CA VAL A 50 -20.18 15.38 15.10
C VAL A 50 -19.57 15.85 16.41
N LYS A 51 -20.26 16.70 17.17
CA LYS A 51 -19.79 17.22 18.46
C LYS A 51 -19.42 16.04 19.37
N SER A 52 -18.12 15.77 19.49
CA SER A 52 -17.46 14.78 20.36
C SER A 52 -18.22 13.45 20.51
N ILE A 53 -17.86 12.45 19.71
CA ILE A 53 -18.18 11.05 20.04
C ILE A 53 -17.26 10.68 21.22
N LYS A 54 -17.79 10.61 22.44
CA LYS A 54 -17.07 10.01 23.57
C LYS A 54 -16.91 8.52 23.28
N MET A 55 -15.74 8.12 22.78
CA MET A 55 -15.34 6.72 22.81
C MET A 55 -15.21 6.28 24.26
N SER A 56 -15.99 5.28 24.67
CA SER A 56 -15.70 4.56 25.91
C SER A 56 -14.38 3.83 25.71
N SER A 57 -13.42 4.08 26.59
CA SER A 57 -12.14 3.37 26.58
C SER A 57 -12.38 1.90 26.90
N LEU A 58 -12.49 1.06 25.86
CA LEU A 58 -12.50 -0.40 25.97
C LEU A 58 -11.08 -0.99 25.93
N ILE A 59 -10.04 -0.17 26.06
CA ILE A 59 -8.68 -0.65 26.30
C ILE A 59 -8.67 -1.32 27.69
N PRO A 60 -8.34 -2.62 27.82
CA PRO A 60 -8.08 -3.23 29.11
C PRO A 60 -6.98 -2.41 29.82
N LYS A 61 -7.28 -1.91 31.01
CA LYS A 61 -6.30 -1.24 31.87
C LYS A 61 -5.34 -2.29 32.45
N GLU A 62 -4.44 -2.80 31.63
CA GLU A 62 -3.22 -3.42 32.13
C GLU A 62 -2.04 -2.66 31.53
N THR A 63 -1.52 -1.71 32.30
CA THR A 63 -0.21 -1.12 32.07
C THR A 63 0.85 -2.12 32.53
N PRO A 64 1.73 -2.63 31.66
CA PRO A 64 2.98 -3.21 32.13
C PRO A 64 3.80 -2.10 32.79
N LYS A 65 4.39 -2.40 33.95
CA LYS A 65 5.25 -1.50 34.71
C LYS A 65 6.27 -0.81 33.80
N GLU A 66 6.40 0.50 33.97
CA GLU A 66 7.42 1.33 33.32
C GLU A 66 8.80 0.67 33.47
N ILE A 67 9.39 0.31 32.34
CA ILE A 67 10.84 0.11 32.21
C ILE A 67 11.33 1.29 31.39
N SER A 68 12.31 2.00 31.92
CA SER A 68 12.93 3.20 31.37
C SER A 68 13.26 3.07 29.88
N PRO A 69 13.06 4.11 29.05
CA PRO A 69 13.31 4.05 27.63
C PRO A 69 14.81 4.14 27.34
N SER A 70 15.48 3.00 27.15
CA SER A 70 16.69 3.00 26.33
C SER A 70 16.26 3.24 24.88
N ARG A 71 16.75 4.35 24.32
CA ARG A 71 16.45 4.86 22.98
C ARG A 71 16.63 3.77 21.91
N VAL A 72 15.52 3.21 21.44
CA VAL A 72 15.42 2.71 20.08
C VAL A 72 14.81 3.85 19.28
N GLU A 73 15.52 4.38 18.29
CA GLU A 73 14.98 5.39 17.38
C GLU A 73 13.86 4.74 16.57
N HIS A 74 12.63 4.88 17.07
CA HIS A 74 11.43 4.39 16.43
C HIS A 74 11.18 5.11 15.11
N LEU A 75 10.70 4.34 14.13
CA LEU A 75 10.02 4.81 12.93
C LEU A 75 9.09 5.99 13.27
N ASP A 76 9.41 7.21 12.82
CA ASP A 76 8.57 8.39 13.10
C ASP A 76 7.34 8.37 12.18
N LEU A 77 6.33 7.61 12.62
CA LEU A 77 5.04 7.45 11.97
C LEU A 77 4.05 8.56 12.33
N ARG A 78 4.47 9.62 13.01
CA ARG A 78 3.52 10.62 13.49
C ARG A 78 2.94 11.41 12.33
N LEU A 79 1.63 11.67 12.41
CA LEU A 79 0.98 12.68 11.57
C LEU A 79 1.75 14.01 11.64
N GLN A 80 2.02 14.57 10.47
CA GLN A 80 2.59 15.91 10.35
C GLN A 80 1.67 16.91 11.08
N GLY A 81 2.17 17.50 12.17
CA GLY A 81 1.41 18.46 13.00
C GLY A 81 1.12 18.04 14.45
N GLY A 82 1.65 16.92 14.94
CA GLY A 82 1.63 16.60 16.38
C GLY A 82 0.33 15.95 16.91
N GLY A 83 -0.56 15.52 16.03
CA GLY A 83 -1.79 14.79 16.38
C GLY A 83 -2.96 15.68 16.79
N CYS A 84 -4.05 15.07 17.27
CA CYS A 84 -5.28 15.78 17.67
C CYS A 84 -5.41 15.93 19.19
N PRO A 85 -6.23 16.88 19.68
CA PRO A 85 -6.52 17.05 21.11
C PRO A 85 -6.98 15.76 21.79
N SER A 86 -6.79 15.66 23.11
CA SER A 86 -7.24 14.50 23.88
C SER A 86 -8.75 14.24 23.70
N GLY A 87 -9.11 12.97 23.52
CA GLY A 87 -10.48 12.55 23.24
C GLY A 87 -10.92 12.71 21.78
N THR A 88 -10.03 13.09 20.87
CA THR A 88 -10.33 13.19 19.43
C THR A 88 -9.41 12.29 18.61
N VAL A 89 -9.88 11.90 17.43
CA VAL A 89 -9.10 11.18 16.42
C VAL A 89 -9.00 12.05 15.16
N PRO A 90 -7.82 12.13 14.52
CA PRO A 90 -7.70 12.75 13.22
C PRO A 90 -8.58 12.02 12.23
N ILE A 91 -9.29 12.76 11.39
CA ILE A 91 -10.02 12.22 10.25
C ILE A 91 -9.42 12.86 9.02
N ARG A 92 -8.72 12.08 8.21
CA ARG A 92 -8.24 12.56 6.92
C ARG A 92 -9.46 12.86 6.04
N ARG A 93 -9.59 14.12 5.59
CA ARG A 93 -10.63 14.51 4.65
C ARG A 93 -10.21 14.18 3.23
N THR A 94 -11.16 13.70 2.45
CA THR A 94 -10.99 13.42 1.03
C THR A 94 -11.17 14.71 0.24
N THR A 95 -10.23 15.04 -0.64
CA THR A 95 -10.36 16.22 -1.53
C THR A 95 -11.05 15.86 -2.83
N LYS A 96 -11.50 16.86 -3.58
CA LYS A 96 -12.07 16.64 -4.91
C LYS A 96 -11.03 16.04 -5.86
N GLU A 97 -9.81 16.52 -5.74
CA GLU A 97 -8.64 16.04 -6.46
C GLU A 97 -8.37 14.56 -6.14
N ASP A 98 -8.50 14.13 -4.88
CA ASP A 98 -8.39 12.71 -4.50
C ASP A 98 -9.43 11.84 -5.22
N LEU A 99 -10.69 12.30 -5.31
CA LEU A 99 -11.74 11.57 -6.01
C LEU A 99 -11.54 11.52 -7.53
N ILE A 100 -11.08 12.63 -8.13
CA ILE A 100 -10.76 12.68 -9.56
C ILE A 100 -9.63 11.70 -9.88
N ARG A 101 -8.57 11.73 -9.06
CA ARG A 101 -7.42 10.83 -9.15
C ARG A 101 -7.81 9.37 -9.00
N TRP A 102 -8.63 9.07 -8.00
CA TRP A 102 -9.19 7.73 -7.78
C TRP A 102 -10.01 7.25 -8.97
N LYS A 103 -10.96 8.07 -9.47
CA LYS A 103 -11.81 7.68 -10.60
C LYS A 103 -10.98 7.44 -11.86
N SER A 104 -9.95 8.25 -12.09
CA SER A 104 -9.01 8.05 -13.19
C SER A 104 -8.23 6.74 -13.03
N PHE A 105 -7.79 6.43 -11.81
CA PHE A 105 -7.08 5.19 -11.50
C PHE A 105 -7.99 3.98 -11.70
N SER A 106 -9.15 3.94 -11.05
CA SER A 106 -10.13 2.85 -11.11
C SER A 106 -10.58 2.55 -12.55
N ASN A 107 -10.76 3.57 -13.38
CA ASN A 107 -11.10 3.37 -14.79
C ASN A 107 -9.94 2.77 -15.59
N SER A 108 -8.69 3.03 -15.20
CA SER A 108 -7.53 2.44 -15.85
C SER A 108 -7.30 1.01 -15.37
N SER A 109 -7.48 0.73 -14.08
CA SER A 109 -7.05 -0.53 -13.48
C SER A 109 -7.84 -1.75 -13.92
N GLY A 110 -9.07 -1.65 -14.42
CA GLY A 110 -9.81 -2.83 -14.87
C GLY A 110 -10.06 -3.86 -13.75
N ASN A 111 -10.86 -4.89 -14.03
CA ASN A 111 -11.31 -5.89 -13.04
C ASN A 111 -10.21 -6.93 -12.70
N ILE A 112 -9.02 -6.50 -12.22
CA ILE A 112 -7.89 -7.43 -11.96
C ILE A 112 -8.05 -8.16 -10.62
N HIS A 113 -8.89 -7.68 -9.71
CA HIS A 113 -9.10 -8.30 -8.40
C HIS A 113 -10.17 -9.39 -8.42
N GLN A 114 -10.33 -10.09 -9.54
CA GLN A 114 -11.36 -11.12 -9.62
C GLN A 114 -11.02 -12.22 -8.61
N PHE A 115 -11.96 -12.46 -7.70
CA PHE A 115 -11.94 -13.47 -6.64
C PHE A 115 -11.21 -13.04 -5.35
N LEU A 116 -12.03 -12.65 -4.36
CA LEU A 116 -11.95 -12.87 -2.91
C LEU A 116 -12.37 -11.60 -2.13
N ASN A 117 -12.99 -11.82 -0.96
CA ASN A 117 -13.17 -10.76 0.03
C ASN A 117 -11.81 -10.52 0.67
N GLU A 118 -11.30 -9.31 0.54
CA GLU A 118 -9.96 -8.97 0.99
C GLU A 118 -10.02 -7.72 1.84
N GLY A 119 -9.31 -7.71 2.96
CA GLY A 119 -8.93 -6.51 3.67
C GLY A 119 -7.40 -6.51 3.76
N THR A 120 -6.74 -5.46 3.26
CA THR A 120 -5.29 -5.34 3.37
C THR A 120 -4.89 -4.07 4.08
N GLY A 121 -3.80 -4.15 4.82
CA GLY A 121 -3.02 -3.00 5.28
C GLY A 121 -1.58 -3.19 4.84
N LYS A 122 -1.08 -2.30 3.99
CA LYS A 122 0.27 -2.41 3.39
C LYS A 122 0.87 -1.03 3.14
N THR A 123 2.05 -0.99 2.53
CA THR A 123 2.65 0.21 1.96
C THR A 123 2.61 0.16 0.44
N HIS A 124 2.39 1.30 -0.22
CA HIS A 124 2.52 1.40 -1.68
C HIS A 124 2.96 2.80 -2.12
N VAL A 125 3.34 2.91 -3.39
CA VAL A 125 3.56 4.16 -4.10
C VAL A 125 2.53 4.25 -5.20
N ASN A 126 1.68 5.29 -5.20
CA ASN A 126 0.67 5.48 -6.23
C ASN A 126 0.58 6.97 -6.62
N PRO A 127 1.37 7.41 -7.61
CA PRO A 127 1.41 8.82 -8.01
C PRO A 127 0.08 9.30 -8.59
N LYS A 128 -0.66 8.41 -9.26
CA LYS A 128 -1.99 8.73 -9.78
C LYS A 128 -2.98 9.02 -8.64
N LEU A 129 -2.89 8.31 -7.52
CA LEU A 129 -3.77 8.48 -6.36
C LEU A 129 -3.34 9.64 -5.43
N TYR A 130 -2.06 9.74 -5.08
CA TYR A 130 -1.56 10.71 -4.09
C TYR A 130 -0.99 11.99 -4.71
N GLY A 131 -0.62 11.97 -5.99
CA GLY A 131 0.06 13.09 -6.66
C GLY A 131 1.49 13.31 -6.20
N ASP A 132 2.09 12.30 -5.57
CA ASP A 132 3.50 12.27 -5.19
C ASP A 132 4.06 10.84 -5.38
N ASN A 133 5.38 10.71 -5.27
CA ASN A 133 6.07 9.43 -5.42
C ASN A 133 6.55 8.90 -4.05
N LYS A 134 5.83 9.20 -2.98
CA LYS A 134 6.21 8.77 -1.62
C LYS A 134 5.57 7.42 -1.31
N THR A 135 6.13 6.73 -0.32
CA THR A 135 5.53 5.52 0.25
C THR A 135 4.41 5.93 1.19
N HIS A 136 3.21 5.40 0.99
CA HIS A 136 2.07 5.63 1.86
C HIS A 136 1.64 4.33 2.54
N ILE A 137 1.26 4.42 3.82
CA ILE A 137 0.44 3.39 4.47
C ILE A 137 -0.90 3.42 3.77
N PHE A 138 -1.42 2.27 3.34
CA PHE A 138 -2.72 2.20 2.73
C PHE A 138 -3.48 1.00 3.25
N GLY A 139 -4.80 1.11 3.13
CA GLY A 139 -5.67 -0.04 3.29
C GLY A 139 -6.69 -0.04 2.19
N HIS A 140 -7.01 -1.22 1.72
CA HIS A 140 -8.14 -1.41 0.84
C HIS A 140 -9.00 -2.56 1.34
N TRP A 141 -10.26 -2.58 0.94
CA TRP A 141 -11.12 -3.73 1.16
C TRP A 141 -12.05 -3.97 -0.01
N THR A 142 -12.56 -5.18 -0.12
CA THR A 142 -13.59 -5.58 -1.08
C THR A 142 -14.41 -6.76 -0.57
N ALA A 143 -15.68 -6.85 -0.94
CA ALA A 143 -16.56 -7.99 -0.68
C ALA A 143 -16.82 -8.86 -1.93
N ASP A 144 -16.31 -8.48 -3.09
CA ASP A 144 -16.61 -9.16 -4.35
C ASP A 144 -15.46 -9.08 -5.35
N GLY A 145 -14.22 -8.90 -4.86
CA GLY A 145 -13.07 -8.75 -5.76
C GLY A 145 -13.11 -7.47 -6.63
N PHE A 146 -13.60 -6.36 -6.07
CA PHE A 146 -13.70 -5.06 -6.74
C PHE A 146 -14.60 -5.06 -7.99
N LEU A 147 -15.52 -6.02 -8.09
CA LEU A 147 -16.50 -6.05 -9.16
C LEU A 147 -17.53 -4.92 -9.00
N LYS A 148 -18.08 -4.76 -7.79
CA LYS A 148 -19.02 -3.68 -7.43
C LYS A 148 -18.67 -3.03 -6.11
N THR A 149 -18.05 -3.76 -5.19
CA THR A 149 -17.77 -3.31 -3.84
C THR A 149 -16.28 -3.07 -3.62
N GLY A 150 -15.97 -2.23 -2.66
CA GLY A 150 -14.61 -2.05 -2.20
C GLY A 150 -14.20 -0.59 -2.13
N CYS A 151 -13.05 -0.39 -1.51
CA CYS A 151 -12.62 0.92 -1.08
C CYS A 151 -11.12 1.01 -0.97
N PHE A 152 -10.57 2.16 -1.36
CA PHE A 152 -9.21 2.53 -1.02
C PHE A 152 -9.23 3.63 0.05
N ASN A 153 -8.50 3.40 1.13
CA ASN A 153 -8.38 4.30 2.28
C ASN A 153 -9.75 4.83 2.77
N TYR A 154 -9.98 6.14 2.63
CA TYR A 154 -11.20 6.86 3.01
C TYR A 154 -11.97 7.40 1.80
N LEU A 155 -11.72 6.86 0.60
CA LEU A 155 -12.39 7.29 -0.63
C LEU A 155 -13.84 6.82 -0.73
N CYS A 156 -14.24 5.92 0.18
CA CYS A 156 -15.60 5.48 0.39
C CYS A 156 -15.81 5.21 1.90
N ASN A 157 -17.04 4.93 2.31
CA ASN A 157 -17.29 4.48 3.68
C ASN A 157 -16.88 3.03 3.85
N GLY A 158 -16.34 2.69 5.03
CA GLY A 158 -16.10 1.31 5.42
C GLY A 158 -14.98 1.16 6.44
N PHE A 159 -13.97 2.02 6.40
CA PHE A 159 -12.92 2.01 7.40
C PHE A 159 -13.21 2.99 8.54
N VAL A 160 -13.07 2.52 9.78
CA VAL A 160 -13.21 3.34 10.99
C VAL A 160 -11.83 3.58 11.60
N GLN A 161 -11.34 4.81 11.51
CA GLN A 161 -10.08 5.21 12.11
C GLN A 161 -10.21 5.35 13.64
N VAL A 162 -9.24 4.80 14.36
CA VAL A 162 -9.17 4.88 15.84
C VAL A 162 -7.85 5.45 16.35
N SER A 163 -6.77 5.37 15.56
CA SER A 163 -5.48 5.94 15.94
C SER A 163 -5.50 7.48 15.91
N LYS A 164 -4.73 8.07 16.84
CA LYS A 164 -4.50 9.51 16.93
C LYS A 164 -3.25 9.98 16.19
N SER A 165 -2.40 9.05 15.80
CA SER A 165 -1.04 9.30 15.29
C SER A 165 -0.83 8.71 13.89
N LEU A 166 -1.66 7.75 13.48
CA LEU A 166 -1.62 7.01 12.22
C LEU A 166 -2.94 7.14 11.46
N ALA A 167 -2.85 7.24 10.14
CA ALA A 167 -4.01 7.19 9.24
C ALA A 167 -3.68 6.45 7.95
N LEU A 168 -4.69 5.87 7.29
CA LEU A 168 -4.51 5.36 5.93
C LEU A 168 -4.25 6.52 4.94
N GLY A 169 -3.49 6.25 3.88
CA GLY A 169 -2.98 7.25 2.96
C GLY A 169 -1.93 8.19 3.56
N GLN A 170 -1.47 7.98 4.80
CA GLN A 170 -0.39 8.78 5.39
C GLN A 170 0.97 8.40 4.77
N ILE A 171 1.84 9.39 4.58
CA ILE A 171 3.22 9.17 4.15
C ILE A 171 3.97 8.40 5.24
N LEU A 172 4.66 7.35 4.84
CA LEU A 172 5.59 6.60 5.66
C LEU A 172 6.99 7.22 5.53
N THR A 173 7.43 7.93 6.56
CA THR A 173 8.83 8.40 6.67
C THR A 173 9.66 7.37 7.43
N VAL A 174 10.33 6.51 6.68
CA VAL A 174 11.42 5.68 7.19
C VAL A 174 12.68 6.54 7.30
N HIS A 175 13.13 6.81 8.51
CA HIS A 175 14.50 7.30 8.69
C HIS A 175 15.46 6.14 8.38
N PRO A 176 16.44 6.33 7.48
CA PRO A 176 17.40 5.28 7.18
C PRO A 176 18.19 4.97 8.45
N ILE A 177 17.99 3.76 8.99
CA ILE A 177 18.84 3.24 10.05
C ILE A 177 20.23 3.08 9.42
N THR A 178 21.16 3.92 9.84
CA THR A 178 22.57 3.78 9.48
C THR A 178 23.09 2.44 10.00
N HIS A 179 23.67 1.65 9.10
CA HIS A 179 24.20 0.29 9.27
C HIS A 179 23.18 -0.86 9.17
N GLY A 180 23.05 -1.38 7.95
CA GLY A 180 22.90 -2.82 7.68
C GLY A 180 21.52 -3.45 7.86
N HIS A 181 20.59 -2.82 8.57
CA HIS A 181 19.25 -3.40 8.76
C HIS A 181 18.24 -2.73 7.83
N MET A 182 17.56 -3.53 7.00
CA MET A 182 16.41 -3.03 6.24
C MET A 182 15.36 -2.51 7.24
N PRO A 183 14.75 -1.34 7.00
CA PRO A 183 13.71 -0.84 7.88
C PRO A 183 12.50 -1.78 7.83
N VAL A 184 12.28 -2.54 8.91
CA VAL A 184 11.13 -3.43 9.06
C VAL A 184 10.00 -2.64 9.72
N MET A 185 8.80 -2.75 9.16
CA MET A 185 7.58 -2.23 9.76
C MET A 185 6.64 -3.40 10.10
N PRO A 186 6.59 -3.85 11.36
CA PRO A 186 5.65 -4.90 11.77
C PRO A 186 4.20 -4.44 11.60
N MET A 187 3.48 -5.16 10.73
CA MET A 187 2.06 -4.92 10.45
C MET A 187 1.23 -6.11 10.95
N PHE A 188 0.06 -5.81 11.50
CA PHE A 188 -0.86 -6.82 12.01
C PHE A 188 -2.23 -6.62 11.38
N LEU A 189 -2.79 -7.70 10.84
CA LEU A 189 -4.19 -7.79 10.44
C LEU A 189 -4.83 -8.87 11.31
N TYR A 190 -5.82 -8.50 12.12
CA TYR A 190 -6.44 -9.42 13.07
C TYR A 190 -7.91 -9.13 13.24
N GLN A 191 -8.69 -10.16 13.56
CA GLN A 191 -10.09 -9.99 13.89
C GLN A 191 -10.30 -9.94 15.40
N ASN A 192 -11.07 -8.96 15.87
CA ASN A 192 -11.47 -8.92 17.27
C ASN A 192 -12.51 -10.02 17.56
N ILE A 193 -12.23 -10.89 18.54
CA ILE A 193 -13.05 -12.06 18.83
C ILE A 193 -14.50 -11.74 19.26
N TYR A 194 -14.76 -10.54 19.80
CA TYR A 194 -16.09 -10.14 20.29
C TYR A 194 -16.86 -9.35 19.25
N SER A 195 -16.27 -8.27 18.74
CA SER A 195 -16.92 -7.36 17.78
C SER A 195 -16.86 -7.84 16.34
N LYS A 196 -16.01 -8.84 16.04
CA LYS A 196 -15.73 -9.34 14.69
C LYS A 196 -15.18 -8.32 13.70
N ASN A 197 -14.83 -7.13 14.18
CA ASN A 197 -14.13 -6.10 13.42
C ASN A 197 -12.73 -6.57 13.01
N TRP A 198 -12.37 -6.32 11.75
CA TRP A 198 -11.02 -6.55 11.22
C TRP A 198 -10.14 -5.33 11.44
N PHE A 199 -9.15 -5.45 12.31
CA PHE A 199 -8.22 -4.38 12.66
C PHE A 199 -6.94 -4.45 11.84
N VAL A 200 -6.45 -3.28 11.44
CA VAL A 200 -5.08 -3.09 10.97
C VAL A 200 -4.29 -2.27 11.99
N ALA A 201 -3.13 -2.78 12.37
CA ALA A 201 -2.24 -2.15 13.34
C ALA A 201 -0.79 -2.17 12.86
N ILE A 202 -0.01 -1.19 13.32
CA ILE A 202 1.45 -1.14 13.15
C ILE A 202 2.08 -1.13 14.54
N GLY A 203 3.20 -1.81 14.71
CA GLY A 203 3.88 -1.88 15.99
C GLY A 203 5.34 -2.30 15.86
N ASP A 204 6.00 -2.51 17.00
CA ASP A 204 7.40 -2.98 17.08
C ASP A 204 7.50 -4.38 17.72
N GLY A 205 6.37 -5.09 17.83
CA GLY A 205 6.26 -6.38 18.49
C GLY A 205 6.14 -6.32 20.02
N LYS A 206 6.34 -5.17 20.65
CA LYS A 206 6.08 -4.93 22.09
C LYS A 206 4.87 -4.03 22.30
N MET A 207 4.71 -3.03 21.46
CA MET A 207 3.56 -2.13 21.40
C MET A 207 3.00 -2.13 19.98
N TYR A 208 1.68 -2.17 19.87
CA TYR A 208 0.96 -2.04 18.60
C TYR A 208 -0.08 -0.94 18.72
N GLU A 209 -0.14 -0.07 17.71
CA GLU A 209 -1.18 0.94 17.57
C GLU A 209 -2.12 0.54 16.43
N ALA A 210 -3.39 0.32 16.79
CA ALA A 210 -4.44 0.09 15.82
C ALA A 210 -4.72 1.37 15.04
N ILE A 211 -4.49 1.36 13.73
CA ILE A 211 -4.84 2.48 12.84
C ILE A 211 -6.36 2.63 12.82
N GLY A 212 -7.06 1.50 12.69
CA GLY A 212 -8.52 1.44 12.55
C GLY A 212 -8.99 0.03 12.24
N TYR A 213 -10.27 -0.08 11.90
CA TYR A 213 -10.90 -1.36 11.58
C TYR A 213 -11.94 -1.27 10.47
N TRP A 214 -12.18 -2.41 9.82
CA TRP A 214 -13.31 -2.67 8.94
C TRP A 214 -14.39 -3.43 9.70
N PRO A 215 -15.64 -2.94 9.73
CA PRO A 215 -16.76 -3.66 10.30
C PRO A 215 -17.05 -4.98 9.57
N PRO A 216 -17.50 -6.02 10.28
CA PRO A 216 -17.81 -7.32 9.68
C PRO A 216 -18.95 -7.24 8.65
N GLU A 217 -19.83 -6.24 8.73
CA GLU A 217 -20.94 -6.05 7.78
C GLU A 217 -20.48 -5.71 6.35
N LEU A 218 -19.20 -5.37 6.18
CA LEU A 218 -18.61 -5.17 4.86
C LEU A 218 -18.30 -6.49 4.15
N PHE A 219 -18.32 -7.62 4.86
CA PHE A 219 -17.81 -8.87 4.34
C PHE A 219 -18.85 -9.99 4.46
N ASP A 220 -18.95 -10.79 3.40
CA ASP A 220 -19.71 -12.02 3.42
C ASP A 220 -18.86 -13.21 3.89
N SER A 221 -17.74 -13.50 3.21
CA SER A 221 -16.95 -14.73 3.45
C SER A 221 -15.92 -14.63 4.58
N ILE A 222 -15.48 -13.43 4.95
CA ILE A 222 -14.53 -13.21 6.04
C ILE A 222 -15.17 -12.60 7.29
N LYS A 223 -16.50 -12.65 7.39
CA LYS A 223 -17.25 -12.05 8.49
C LYS A 223 -16.90 -12.65 9.85
N ASP A 224 -16.76 -13.97 9.91
CA ASP A 224 -16.59 -14.72 11.17
C ASP A 224 -15.16 -15.15 11.47
N PHE A 225 -14.40 -15.42 10.41
CA PHE A 225 -12.96 -15.75 10.37
C PHE A 225 -12.45 -15.64 8.92
N ALA A 226 -11.13 -15.61 8.71
CA ALA A 226 -10.55 -15.68 7.37
C ALA A 226 -10.26 -17.15 6.99
N PRO A 227 -10.91 -17.73 5.96
CA PRO A 227 -10.65 -19.10 5.54
C PRO A 227 -9.33 -19.23 4.77
N VAL A 228 -8.82 -18.12 4.22
CA VAL A 228 -7.54 -18.03 3.51
C VAL A 228 -6.85 -16.77 3.96
N VAL A 229 -5.55 -16.86 4.22
CA VAL A 229 -4.67 -15.73 4.46
C VAL A 229 -3.54 -15.79 3.45
N GLY A 230 -3.06 -14.62 3.03
CA GLY A 230 -1.98 -14.54 2.07
C GLY A 230 -1.26 -13.21 2.18
N TRP A 231 -0.06 -13.19 1.64
CA TRP A 231 0.75 -12.00 1.48
C TRP A 231 1.09 -11.87 0.01
N ARG A 232 1.07 -10.65 -0.51
CA ARG A 232 1.40 -10.39 -1.92
C ARG A 232 2.07 -9.04 -2.10
N GLY A 233 3.00 -8.98 -3.03
CA GLY A 233 3.37 -7.75 -3.73
C GLY A 233 2.44 -7.57 -4.92
N GLU A 234 2.13 -6.33 -5.27
CA GLU A 234 1.32 -6.03 -6.45
C GLU A 234 1.88 -4.80 -7.14
N VAL A 235 1.97 -4.88 -8.46
CA VAL A 235 2.27 -3.77 -9.35
C VAL A 235 1.19 -3.70 -10.40
N TYR A 236 0.91 -2.49 -10.86
CA TYR A 236 -0.11 -2.26 -11.85
C TYR A 236 0.43 -1.35 -12.95
N ALA A 237 0.28 -1.78 -14.19
CA ALA A 237 0.52 -1.00 -15.39
C ALA A 237 -0.73 -1.07 -16.29
N PRO A 238 -1.22 0.06 -16.81
CA PRO A 238 -2.27 0.06 -17.83
C PRO A 238 -1.87 -0.72 -19.07
N GLN A 239 -2.86 -1.26 -19.78
CA GLN A 239 -2.62 -1.99 -21.02
C GLN A 239 -1.88 -1.10 -22.05
N GLY A 240 -0.72 -1.59 -22.52
CA GLY A 240 0.15 -0.86 -23.45
C GLY A 240 1.15 0.09 -22.80
N GLU A 241 1.16 0.19 -21.46
CA GLU A 241 2.25 0.79 -20.69
C GLU A 241 3.19 -0.32 -20.17
N PHE A 242 4.48 -0.01 -20.07
CA PHE A 242 5.46 -0.92 -19.50
C PHE A 242 5.20 -1.19 -18.01
N GLY A 243 5.33 -2.45 -17.62
CA GLY A 243 5.31 -2.90 -16.23
C GLY A 243 6.25 -2.08 -15.33
N SER A 244 5.78 -1.76 -14.12
CA SER A 244 6.58 -0.99 -13.15
C SER A 244 7.51 -1.89 -12.34
N LYS A 245 8.70 -1.39 -12.03
CA LYS A 245 9.63 -2.03 -11.08
C LYS A 245 8.94 -2.34 -9.75
N MET A 246 9.12 -3.56 -9.25
CA MET A 246 8.66 -3.96 -7.92
C MET A 246 9.84 -3.96 -6.94
N GLY A 247 9.67 -3.32 -5.77
CA GLY A 247 10.76 -3.15 -4.80
C GLY A 247 11.89 -2.30 -5.37
N THR A 248 13.10 -2.87 -5.43
CA THR A 248 14.28 -2.22 -6.03
C THR A 248 14.37 -2.38 -7.55
N GLY A 249 13.48 -3.17 -8.16
CA GLY A 249 13.57 -3.52 -9.58
C GLY A 249 14.52 -4.68 -9.89
N GLN A 250 15.04 -5.35 -8.85
CA GLN A 250 15.87 -6.55 -9.00
C GLN A 250 15.03 -7.80 -8.73
N PHE A 251 15.37 -8.90 -9.39
CA PHE A 251 14.82 -10.20 -9.02
C PHE A 251 15.34 -10.61 -7.64
N PRO A 252 14.52 -11.30 -6.82
CA PRO A 252 15.02 -11.95 -5.62
C PRO A 252 16.12 -12.93 -6.01
N GLN A 253 17.33 -12.74 -5.49
CA GLN A 253 18.47 -13.62 -5.71
C GLN A 253 19.15 -13.90 -4.37
N HIS A 254 19.50 -15.17 -4.16
CA HIS A 254 20.35 -15.59 -3.06
C HIS A 254 21.80 -15.67 -3.56
N ASP A 255 22.63 -14.72 -3.15
CA ASP A 255 24.07 -14.86 -3.39
C ASP A 255 24.67 -15.79 -2.32
N SER A 256 24.88 -17.05 -2.72
CA SER A 256 25.49 -18.08 -1.89
C SER A 256 26.94 -17.77 -1.49
N ALA A 257 27.62 -16.82 -2.16
CA ALA A 257 28.99 -16.40 -1.82
C ALA A 257 29.04 -15.31 -0.74
N SER A 258 28.01 -14.45 -0.64
CA SER A 258 27.99 -13.32 0.31
C SER A 258 27.00 -13.49 1.47
N SER A 259 26.18 -14.55 1.46
CA SER A 259 25.08 -14.78 2.42
C SER A 259 24.16 -13.55 2.59
N GLN A 260 24.13 -12.68 1.58
CA GLN A 260 23.41 -11.42 1.61
C GLN A 260 22.34 -11.45 0.53
N TRP A 261 21.10 -11.22 0.95
CA TRP A 261 20.02 -10.87 0.06
C TRP A 261 20.31 -9.48 -0.50
N GLN A 262 20.54 -9.38 -1.82
CA GLN A 262 20.54 -8.08 -2.48
C GLN A 262 19.17 -7.44 -2.20
N SER A 263 19.18 -6.17 -1.78
CA SER A 263 17.99 -5.50 -1.23
C SER A 263 16.81 -5.61 -2.20
N VAL A 264 15.86 -6.51 -1.92
CA VAL A 264 14.58 -6.67 -2.62
C VAL A 264 13.45 -6.54 -1.60
N ALA A 265 12.21 -6.39 -2.04
CA ALA A 265 11.10 -6.28 -1.11
C ALA A 265 10.90 -7.61 -0.37
N SER A 266 10.59 -7.57 0.93
CA SER A 266 10.42 -8.77 1.74
C SER A 266 9.26 -8.65 2.72
N PHE A 267 8.69 -9.80 3.06
CA PHE A 267 7.96 -9.97 4.31
C PHE A 267 8.73 -10.97 5.15
N SER A 268 9.03 -10.57 6.38
CA SER A 268 9.84 -11.36 7.30
C SER A 268 9.06 -11.61 8.57
N VAL A 269 9.42 -12.67 9.29
CA VAL A 269 8.78 -13.01 10.57
C VAL A 269 7.28 -13.28 10.39
N VAL A 270 6.91 -13.91 9.26
CA VAL A 270 5.51 -14.18 8.91
C VAL A 270 4.90 -15.17 9.90
N ARG A 271 3.70 -14.86 10.41
CA ARG A 271 2.98 -15.67 11.38
C ARG A 271 1.48 -15.65 11.11
N VAL A 272 0.84 -16.80 11.30
CA VAL A 272 -0.62 -16.94 11.27
C VAL A 272 -1.09 -17.49 12.59
N TYR A 273 -2.12 -16.88 13.16
CA TYR A 273 -2.76 -17.32 14.39
C TYR A 273 -4.22 -17.64 14.11
N ASN A 274 -4.73 -18.70 14.75
CA ASN A 274 -6.16 -18.99 14.75
C ASN A 274 -6.91 -18.15 15.79
N GLU A 275 -8.21 -18.39 15.93
CA GLU A 275 -9.10 -17.69 16.86
C GLU A 275 -8.76 -17.90 18.35
N THR A 276 -7.98 -18.93 18.68
CA THR A 276 -7.47 -19.20 20.03
C THR A 276 -6.06 -18.66 20.26
N TYR A 277 -5.53 -17.85 19.34
CA TYR A 277 -4.18 -17.28 19.35
C TYR A 277 -3.06 -18.33 19.32
N ILE A 278 -3.35 -19.51 18.77
CA ILE A 278 -2.35 -20.54 18.53
C ILE A 278 -1.75 -20.31 17.15
N GLY A 279 -0.42 -20.31 17.07
CA GLY A 279 0.30 -20.20 15.80
C GLY A 279 0.05 -21.44 14.94
N VAL A 280 -0.56 -21.25 13.78
CA VAL A 280 -0.95 -22.35 12.86
C VAL A 280 -0.17 -22.32 11.54
N GLY A 281 0.62 -21.29 11.30
CA GLY A 281 1.35 -21.15 10.06
C GLY A 281 2.38 -20.02 10.11
N PRO A 282 3.10 -19.78 9.00
CA PRO A 282 2.88 -20.31 7.64
C PRO A 282 3.53 -21.67 7.32
N TYR A 283 3.63 -22.61 8.27
CA TYR A 283 4.08 -24.00 8.04
C TYR A 283 3.05 -24.90 7.36
N ASP A 284 2.02 -24.33 6.73
CA ASP A 284 0.96 -25.08 6.08
C ASP A 284 1.50 -25.70 4.77
N PRO A 285 1.44 -27.03 4.57
CA PRO A 285 1.84 -27.68 3.31
C PRO A 285 1.08 -27.17 2.08
N SER A 286 -0.04 -26.47 2.28
CA SER A 286 -0.84 -25.85 1.22
C SER A 286 -0.37 -24.44 0.82
N LEU A 287 0.67 -23.90 1.48
CA LEU A 287 1.27 -22.62 1.07
C LEU A 287 1.78 -22.73 -0.37
N LYS A 288 1.31 -21.82 -1.23
CA LYS A 288 1.69 -21.77 -2.65
C LYS A 288 2.31 -20.42 -2.95
N ASN A 289 3.48 -20.46 -3.57
CA ASN A 289 4.08 -19.30 -4.19
C ASN A 289 3.43 -19.09 -5.56
N ILE A 290 2.93 -17.87 -5.78
CA ILE A 290 2.30 -17.48 -7.03
C ILE A 290 2.99 -16.19 -7.48
N ALA A 291 3.49 -16.20 -8.71
CA ALA A 291 3.97 -15.02 -9.39
C ALA A 291 3.31 -14.97 -10.77
N ASP A 292 2.67 -13.85 -11.06
CA ASP A 292 2.15 -13.54 -12.39
C ASP A 292 3.27 -12.90 -13.21
N GLU A 293 3.27 -13.10 -14.54
CA GLU A 293 4.28 -12.55 -15.45
C GLU A 293 5.72 -12.87 -14.97
N THR A 294 6.02 -14.15 -14.77
CA THR A 294 7.26 -14.65 -14.13
C THR A 294 8.56 -14.24 -14.85
N ILE A 295 8.45 -13.76 -16.08
CA ILE A 295 9.56 -13.18 -16.85
C ILE A 295 9.98 -11.78 -16.35
N TYR A 296 9.11 -11.09 -15.60
CA TYR A 296 9.32 -9.73 -15.10
C TYR A 296 9.27 -9.62 -13.58
N TYR A 297 8.67 -10.59 -12.89
CA TYR A 297 8.59 -10.63 -11.43
C TYR A 297 8.80 -12.04 -10.90
N ASP A 298 9.40 -12.15 -9.72
CA ASP A 298 9.61 -13.44 -9.07
C ASP A 298 9.45 -13.32 -7.54
N VAL A 299 9.24 -14.46 -6.90
CA VAL A 299 9.12 -14.62 -5.45
C VAL A 299 9.90 -15.86 -5.00
N ILE A 300 10.73 -15.69 -3.97
CA ILE A 300 11.44 -16.80 -3.32
C ILE A 300 11.01 -16.84 -1.87
N ASP A 301 10.48 -17.99 -1.45
CA ASP A 301 10.01 -18.25 -0.10
C ASP A 301 11.00 -19.11 0.67
N PHE A 302 11.32 -18.67 1.89
CA PHE A 302 12.11 -19.41 2.86
C PHE A 302 11.24 -19.73 4.08
N PRO A 303 10.84 -21.00 4.25
CA PRO A 303 10.08 -21.42 5.43
C PRO A 303 10.78 -21.09 6.76
N TYR A 304 12.11 -21.08 6.74
CA TYR A 304 12.95 -20.67 7.86
C TYR A 304 14.35 -20.27 7.35
N ILE A 305 14.78 -19.05 7.66
CA ILE A 305 16.17 -18.59 7.44
C ILE A 305 16.99 -18.79 8.72
N ASP A 306 16.60 -18.11 9.81
CA ASP A 306 17.19 -18.20 11.15
C ASP A 306 16.18 -17.68 12.21
N ASP A 307 16.60 -17.53 13.47
CA ASP A 307 15.73 -17.06 14.55
C ASP A 307 15.29 -15.58 14.43
N GLU A 308 16.05 -14.78 13.68
CA GLU A 308 15.77 -13.36 13.44
C GLU A 308 14.76 -13.18 12.30
N TRP A 309 15.05 -13.78 11.15
CA TRP A 309 14.25 -13.65 9.92
C TRP A 309 13.08 -14.63 9.86
N ARG A 310 13.21 -15.81 10.48
CA ARG A 310 12.22 -16.89 10.51
C ARG A 310 11.65 -17.17 9.11
N HIS A 311 10.33 -17.36 8.99
CA HIS A 311 9.70 -17.48 7.68
C HIS A 311 9.75 -16.12 6.99
N THR A 312 10.49 -16.05 5.89
CA THR A 312 10.68 -14.85 5.09
C THR A 312 10.52 -15.19 3.62
N PHE A 313 9.80 -14.35 2.88
CA PHE A 313 9.84 -14.39 1.43
C PHE A 313 10.29 -13.06 0.86
N PHE A 314 11.01 -13.16 -0.24
CA PHE A 314 11.56 -12.06 -1.01
C PHE A 314 10.87 -12.00 -2.36
N TYR A 315 10.53 -10.80 -2.82
CA TYR A 315 9.81 -10.60 -4.06
C TYR A 315 10.24 -9.30 -4.74
N GLY A 316 10.16 -9.28 -6.06
CA GLY A 316 10.61 -8.14 -6.83
C GLY A 316 10.72 -8.44 -8.31
N GLY A 317 11.21 -7.47 -9.05
CA GLY A 317 11.49 -7.64 -10.47
C GLY A 317 11.54 -6.31 -11.22
N PRO A 318 12.21 -6.28 -12.38
CA PRO A 318 12.43 -5.06 -13.15
C PRO A 318 11.16 -4.47 -13.76
N GLY A 319 10.09 -5.26 -13.86
CA GLY A 319 8.97 -4.91 -14.73
C GLY A 319 9.33 -5.07 -16.21
N GLU A 320 8.34 -4.85 -17.06
CA GLU A 320 8.53 -4.89 -18.52
C GLU A 320 9.40 -3.70 -18.96
N ASP A 321 10.38 -3.92 -19.83
CA ASP A 321 11.22 -2.86 -20.41
C ASP A 321 11.34 -3.06 -21.93
N ILE A 322 11.72 -2.00 -22.64
CA ILE A 322 11.86 -1.91 -24.10
C ILE A 322 12.84 -2.98 -24.65
N PHE A 323 13.76 -3.45 -23.80
CA PHE A 323 14.78 -4.44 -24.16
C PHE A 323 14.29 -5.90 -24.07
N GLY A 324 13.03 -6.13 -23.68
CA GLY A 324 12.50 -7.46 -23.41
C GLY A 324 13.00 -8.03 -22.07
N PRO A 325 12.60 -9.27 -21.70
CA PRO A 325 13.08 -9.90 -20.48
C PRO A 325 14.62 -10.00 -20.51
N PRO A 326 15.32 -9.78 -19.38
CA PRO A 326 16.75 -9.99 -19.33
C PRO A 326 17.07 -11.42 -19.77
N LEU A 327 18.04 -11.56 -20.68
CA LEU A 327 18.50 -12.87 -21.17
C LEU A 327 18.77 -13.77 -19.96
N GLU A 328 18.10 -14.93 -19.91
CA GLU A 328 18.30 -15.94 -18.88
C GLU A 328 19.79 -16.19 -18.68
N SER A 329 20.35 -15.73 -17.56
CA SER A 329 21.63 -16.25 -17.11
C SER A 329 21.34 -17.65 -16.62
N ASN A 330 21.78 -18.66 -17.39
CA ASN A 330 21.70 -20.09 -17.12
C ASN A 330 21.52 -20.40 -15.62
N LYS A 331 20.32 -20.87 -15.26
CA LYS A 331 20.10 -21.62 -14.02
C LYS A 331 20.66 -23.03 -14.26
N ASP A 332 21.94 -23.22 -13.99
CA ASP A 332 22.56 -24.54 -13.81
C ASP A 332 22.46 -24.97 -12.34
#